data_AF-A0A6A7BWY8-F1
#
_entry.id   AF-A0A6A7BWY8-F1
#
_cell.length_a   1.000
_cell.length_b   1.000
_cell.length_c   1.000
_cell.angle_alpha   90.00
_cell.angle_beta   90.00
_cell.angle_gamma   90.00
#
_symmetry.space_group_name_H-M   'P 1'
#
loop_
_entity.id
_entity.type
_entity.pdbx_description
1 polymer ?
#
loop_
_entity_poly.entity_id
_entity_poly.type
_entity_poly.pdbx_seq_one_letter_code
_entity_poly.pdbx_strand_id
1 'polypeptide(L)'
;VTPNTVLNDIHSISQGVWKLRTDFNAYNGGPLSSTSIPSDFAALHQAHEWGRGHCGGRHHNFTASDSWQIGQYLHSTLGNDLPALFQEIQDKYGQLQTSGEADNVLGQLRWLQYDFGNYVNTLGGKLTND
;
A
#
# COMPACT_ATOMS: atom_id res chain seq x y z
N VAL A 1 9.36 18.78 -2.24
CA VAL A 1 9.13 17.48 -1.55
C VAL A 1 10.28 17.24 -0.58
N THR A 2 9.99 17.10 0.71
CA THR A 2 11.01 16.87 1.75
C THR A 2 11.06 15.39 2.14
N PRO A 3 12.10 14.92 2.85
CA PRO A 3 12.12 13.56 3.40
C PRO A 3 10.88 13.28 4.25
N ASN A 4 10.46 14.26 5.06
CA ASN A 4 9.25 14.15 5.88
C ASN A 4 7.96 14.00 5.06
N THR A 5 7.87 14.61 3.86
CA THR A 5 6.76 14.34 2.94
C THR A 5 6.71 12.86 2.56
N VAL A 6 7.85 12.28 2.18
CA VAL A 6 7.92 10.85 1.80
C VAL A 6 7.61 9.93 2.98
N LEU A 7 8.10 10.25 4.18
CA LEU A 7 7.77 9.49 5.38
C LEU A 7 6.26 9.53 5.68
N ASN A 8 5.62 10.69 5.51
CA ASN A 8 4.16 10.82 5.66
C ASN A 8 3.40 10.03 4.59
N ASP A 9 3.90 9.97 3.35
CA ASP A 9 3.31 9.16 2.29
C ASP A 9 3.39 7.66 2.65
N ILE A 10 4.57 7.17 3.08
CA ILE A 10 4.76 5.79 3.55
C ILE A 10 3.81 5.49 4.73
N HIS A 11 3.71 6.40 5.69
CA HIS A 11 2.81 6.26 6.82
C HIS A 11 1.35 6.15 6.38
N SER A 12 0.91 6.99 5.44
CA SER A 12 -0.45 6.99 4.92
C SER A 12 -0.77 5.68 4.19
N ILE A 13 0.17 5.15 3.42
CA ILE A 13 0.04 3.84 2.77
C ILE A 13 -0.08 2.73 3.84
N SER A 14 0.79 2.73 4.85
CA SER A 14 0.75 1.74 5.95
C SER A 14 -0.57 1.80 6.73
N GLN A 15 -1.11 3.00 7.01
CA GLN A 15 -2.43 3.16 7.61
C GLN A 15 -3.55 2.61 6.71
N GLY A 16 -3.47 2.83 5.40
CA GLY A 16 -4.42 2.26 4.44
C GLY A 16 -4.38 0.73 4.42
N VAL A 17 -3.17 0.15 4.43
CA VAL A 17 -2.99 -1.30 4.56
C VAL A 17 -3.61 -1.80 5.85
N TRP A 18 -3.32 -1.16 6.99
CA TRP A 18 -3.85 -1.57 8.29
C TRP A 18 -5.39 -1.52 8.39
N LYS A 19 -6.02 -0.52 7.74
CA LYS A 19 -7.50 -0.48 7.66
C LYS A 19 -8.05 -1.64 6.84
N LEU A 20 -7.48 -1.85 5.64
CA LEU A 20 -7.89 -2.94 4.76
C LEU A 20 -7.74 -4.31 5.43
N ARG A 21 -6.66 -4.49 6.20
CA ARG A 21 -6.41 -5.65 7.07
C ARG A 21 -7.52 -5.87 8.09
N THR A 22 -7.88 -4.80 8.81
CA THR A 22 -8.94 -4.82 9.83
C THR A 22 -10.27 -5.23 9.21
N ASP A 23 -10.58 -4.70 8.03
CA ASP A 23 -11.82 -4.99 7.32
C ASP A 23 -11.88 -6.41 6.77
N PHE A 24 -10.77 -6.92 6.22
CA PHE A 24 -10.70 -8.33 5.80
C PHE A 24 -10.81 -9.28 7.00
N ASN A 25 -10.19 -8.96 8.14
CA ASN A 25 -10.35 -9.76 9.35
C ASN A 25 -11.82 -9.83 9.80
N ALA A 26 -12.56 -8.71 9.71
CA ALA A 26 -13.98 -8.63 10.04
C ALA A 26 -14.91 -9.23 8.95
N TYR A 27 -14.41 -9.44 7.73
CA TYR A 27 -15.20 -9.97 6.63
C TYR A 27 -15.74 -11.37 6.93
N ASN A 28 -17.03 -11.56 6.63
CA ASN A 28 -17.79 -12.77 6.96
C ASN A 28 -18.45 -13.44 5.75
N GLY A 29 -18.07 -13.06 4.52
CA GLY A 29 -18.58 -13.68 3.29
C GLY A 29 -19.81 -13.03 2.66
N GLY A 30 -20.21 -11.83 3.10
CA GLY A 30 -21.22 -11.03 2.41
C GLY A 30 -20.70 -10.34 1.13
N PRO A 31 -21.55 -9.61 0.40
CA PRO A 31 -21.11 -8.76 -0.72
C PRO A 31 -20.10 -7.71 -0.27
N LEU A 32 -19.03 -7.48 -1.03
CA LEU A 32 -18.02 -6.46 -0.67
C LEU A 32 -18.61 -5.04 -0.67
N SER A 33 -19.65 -4.80 -1.48
CA SER A 33 -20.38 -3.53 -1.53
C SER A 33 -21.07 -3.14 -0.22
N SER A 34 -21.26 -4.09 0.70
CA SER A 34 -21.78 -3.83 2.05
C SER A 34 -20.68 -3.59 3.10
N THR A 35 -19.42 -3.55 2.68
CA THR A 35 -18.24 -3.37 3.54
C THR A 35 -17.46 -2.12 3.14
N SER A 36 -16.51 -1.72 3.96
CA SER A 36 -15.54 -0.66 3.63
C SER A 36 -14.35 -1.14 2.80
N ILE A 37 -14.23 -2.45 2.51
CA ILE A 37 -13.13 -3.02 1.71
C ILE A 37 -12.95 -2.31 0.35
N PRO A 38 -14.00 -2.04 -0.46
CA PRO A 38 -13.83 -1.31 -1.72
C PRO A 38 -13.32 0.12 -1.53
N SER A 39 -13.78 0.83 -0.50
CA SER A 39 -13.30 2.19 -0.21
C SER A 39 -11.87 2.19 0.31
N ASP A 40 -11.48 1.16 1.07
CA ASP A 40 -10.12 1.01 1.58
C ASP A 40 -9.12 0.74 0.47
N PHE A 41 -9.47 -0.13 -0.50
CA PHE A 41 -8.67 -0.29 -1.73
C PHE A 41 -8.52 1.05 -2.45
N ALA A 42 -9.63 1.77 -2.70
CA ALA A 42 -9.58 3.05 -3.40
C ALA A 42 -8.70 4.10 -2.68
N ALA A 43 -8.80 4.19 -1.35
CA ALA A 43 -7.97 5.06 -0.55
C ALA A 43 -6.48 4.66 -0.62
N LEU A 44 -6.19 3.36 -0.61
CA LEU A 44 -4.83 2.86 -0.73
C LEU A 44 -4.22 3.13 -2.12
N HIS A 45 -4.99 2.96 -3.20
CA HIS A 45 -4.59 3.36 -4.55
C HIS A 45 -4.26 4.86 -4.62
N GLN A 46 -5.13 5.70 -4.04
CA GLN A 46 -4.90 7.14 -3.99
C GLN A 46 -3.63 7.51 -3.20
N ALA A 47 -3.37 6.85 -2.08
CA ALA A 47 -2.18 7.08 -1.27
C ALA A 47 -0.89 6.75 -2.05
N HIS A 48 -0.87 5.67 -2.83
CA HIS A 48 0.26 5.35 -3.71
C HIS A 48 0.46 6.40 -4.80
N GLU A 49 -0.62 6.86 -5.43
CA GLU A 49 -0.54 7.86 -6.49
C GLU A 49 -0.02 9.21 -5.96
N TRP A 50 -0.46 9.63 -4.77
CA TRP A 50 0.07 10.82 -4.10
C TRP A 50 1.54 10.65 -3.73
N GLY A 51 1.92 9.53 -3.11
CA GLY A 51 3.31 9.23 -2.80
C GLY A 51 4.21 9.23 -4.04
N ARG A 52 3.73 8.66 -5.14
CA ARG A 52 4.41 8.67 -6.45
C ARG A 52 4.55 10.09 -6.99
N GLY A 53 3.47 10.89 -6.95
CA GLY A 53 3.48 12.28 -7.38
C GLY A 53 4.46 13.14 -6.58
N HIS A 54 4.48 12.99 -5.26
CA HIS A 54 5.45 13.66 -4.40
C HIS A 54 6.89 13.24 -4.72
N CYS A 55 7.18 11.95 -4.83
CA CYS A 55 8.53 11.47 -5.18
C CYS A 55 8.97 11.97 -6.57
N GLY A 56 8.08 11.86 -7.56
CA GLY A 56 8.34 12.27 -8.94
C GLY A 56 8.56 13.78 -9.10
N GLY A 57 7.89 14.61 -8.30
CA GLY A 57 8.03 16.07 -8.31
C GLY A 57 9.35 16.59 -7.73
N ARG A 58 10.23 15.71 -7.21
CA ARG A 58 11.52 16.14 -6.66
C ARG A 58 12.60 16.22 -7.75
N HIS A 59 13.25 17.39 -7.86
CA HIS A 59 14.29 17.64 -8.87
C HIS A 59 15.67 17.07 -8.55
N HIS A 60 15.98 16.87 -7.25
CA HIS A 60 17.27 16.36 -6.79
C HIS A 60 17.10 15.10 -5.96
N ASN A 61 18.14 14.28 -5.88
CA ASN A 61 18.11 13.10 -5.03
C ASN A 61 18.06 13.49 -3.54
N PHE A 62 17.68 12.52 -2.70
CA PHE A 62 17.82 12.62 -1.25
C PHE A 62 19.29 12.56 -0.85
N THR A 63 19.62 13.00 0.36
CA THR A 63 20.97 12.73 0.90
C THR A 63 21.09 11.26 1.30
N ALA A 64 22.31 10.77 1.54
CA ALA A 64 22.53 9.41 2.08
C ALA A 64 21.76 9.19 3.39
N SER A 65 21.86 10.14 4.34
CA SER A 65 21.14 10.08 5.61
C SER A 65 19.61 10.04 5.44
N ASP A 66 19.07 10.86 4.53
CA ASP A 66 17.63 10.85 4.24
C ASP A 66 17.21 9.51 3.60
N SER A 67 18.02 9.00 2.67
CA SER A 67 17.75 7.76 1.95
C SER A 67 17.74 6.57 2.91
N TRP A 68 18.71 6.50 3.82
CA TRP A 68 18.75 5.50 4.89
C TRP A 68 17.51 5.59 5.79
N GLN A 69 17.13 6.80 6.23
CA GLN A 69 15.95 6.99 7.08
C GLN A 69 14.65 6.55 6.38
N ILE A 70 14.47 6.92 5.11
CA ILE A 70 13.32 6.52 4.31
C ILE A 70 13.27 5.00 4.13
N GLY A 71 14.40 4.38 3.78
CA GLY A 71 14.49 2.93 3.60
C GLY A 71 14.16 2.16 4.88
N GLN A 72 14.72 2.58 6.02
CA GLN A 72 14.42 1.98 7.32
C GLN A 72 12.95 2.14 7.71
N TYR A 73 12.36 3.30 7.45
CA TYR A 73 10.95 3.54 7.76
C TYR A 73 10.04 2.67 6.89
N LEU A 74 10.30 2.58 5.59
CA LEU A 74 9.56 1.70 4.67
C LEU A 74 9.66 0.24 5.10
N HIS A 75 10.85 -0.23 5.47
CA HIS A 75 11.05 -1.59 5.94
C HIS A 75 10.30 -1.87 7.25
N SER A 76 10.36 -0.97 8.23
CA SER A 76 9.72 -1.14 9.54
C SER A 76 8.19 -1.09 9.51
N THR A 77 7.61 -0.47 8.47
CA THR A 77 6.16 -0.32 8.30
C THR A 77 5.62 -1.33 7.27
N LEU A 78 5.69 -0.98 5.99
CA LEU A 78 5.13 -1.76 4.89
C LEU A 78 5.77 -3.15 4.76
N GLY A 79 7.04 -3.31 5.16
CA GLY A 79 7.71 -4.61 5.19
C GLY A 79 7.03 -5.64 6.11
N ASN A 80 6.32 -5.18 7.15
CA ASN A 80 5.56 -6.02 8.07
C ASN A 80 4.07 -6.07 7.73
N ASP A 81 3.49 -4.93 7.32
CA ASP A 81 2.05 -4.80 7.11
C ASP A 81 1.54 -5.52 5.85
N LEU A 82 2.28 -5.46 4.75
CA LEU A 82 1.86 -6.05 3.48
C LEU A 82 1.79 -7.59 3.54
N PRO A 83 2.79 -8.32 4.05
CA PRO A 83 2.68 -9.77 4.19
C PRO A 83 1.48 -10.21 5.02
N ALA A 84 1.19 -9.49 6.12
CA ALA A 84 0.07 -9.80 6.98
C ALA A 84 -1.28 -9.56 6.27
N LEU A 85 -1.42 -8.48 5.49
CA LEU A 85 -2.60 -8.26 4.65
C LEU A 85 -2.83 -9.42 3.68
N PHE A 86 -1.80 -9.87 2.98
CA PHE A 86 -1.95 -10.96 2.01
C PHE A 86 -2.36 -12.27 2.69
N GLN A 87 -1.83 -12.55 3.88
CA GLN A 87 -2.27 -13.70 4.67
C GLN A 87 -3.75 -13.58 5.06
N GLU A 88 -4.18 -12.42 5.56
CA GLU A 88 -5.57 -12.20 5.97
C GLU A 88 -6.54 -12.32 4.77
N ILE A 89 -6.17 -11.82 3.59
CA ILE A 89 -6.96 -12.03 2.36
C ILE A 89 -7.01 -13.52 1.99
N GLN A 90 -5.89 -14.22 2.09
CA GLN A 90 -5.80 -15.65 1.78
C GLN A 90 -6.69 -16.48 2.73
N ASP A 91 -6.72 -16.14 4.02
CA ASP A 91 -7.57 -16.80 5.01
C ASP A 91 -9.07 -16.59 4.70
N LYS A 92 -9.42 -15.46 4.05
CA LYS A 92 -10.79 -15.13 3.62
C LYS A 92 -11.14 -15.62 2.23
N TYR A 93 -10.21 -16.26 1.52
CA TYR A 93 -10.40 -16.67 0.13
C TYR A 93 -11.64 -17.55 -0.09
N GLY A 94 -11.89 -18.52 0.79
CA GLY A 94 -13.07 -19.39 0.68
C GLY A 94 -14.40 -18.62 0.80
N GLN A 95 -14.44 -17.58 1.65
CA GLN A 95 -15.60 -16.70 1.78
C GLN A 95 -15.77 -15.83 0.53
N LEU A 96 -14.68 -15.29 0.00
CA LEU A 96 -14.67 -14.50 -1.24
C LEU A 96 -15.11 -15.33 -2.47
N GLN A 97 -14.73 -16.60 -2.52
CA GLN A 97 -15.20 -17.51 -3.58
C GLN A 97 -16.70 -17.76 -3.46
N THR A 98 -17.19 -18.01 -2.24
CA THR A 98 -18.62 -18.27 -1.99
C THR A 98 -19.48 -17.06 -2.30
N SER A 99 -19.00 -15.85 -2.02
CA SER A 99 -19.70 -14.59 -2.32
C SER A 99 -19.57 -14.12 -3.77
N GLY A 100 -18.72 -14.77 -4.58
CA GLY A 100 -18.46 -14.37 -5.96
C GLY A 100 -17.56 -13.15 -6.11
N GLU A 101 -16.85 -12.75 -5.05
CA GLU A 101 -16.04 -11.52 -4.98
C GLU A 101 -14.53 -11.79 -5.17
N ALA A 102 -14.12 -13.06 -5.26
CA ALA A 102 -12.71 -13.44 -5.37
C ALA A 102 -12.00 -12.76 -6.57
N ASP A 103 -12.64 -12.69 -7.74
CA ASP A 103 -12.05 -12.06 -8.93
C ASP A 103 -11.96 -10.53 -8.79
N ASN A 104 -12.90 -9.92 -8.06
CA ASN A 104 -12.88 -8.49 -7.76
C ASN A 104 -11.66 -8.16 -6.87
N VAL A 105 -11.48 -8.89 -5.78
CA VAL A 105 -10.31 -8.74 -4.90
C VAL A 105 -9.01 -8.99 -5.65
N LEU A 106 -8.95 -10.02 -6.50
CA LEU A 106 -7.77 -10.27 -7.33
C LEU A 106 -7.46 -9.09 -8.27
N GLY A 107 -8.49 -8.48 -8.87
CA GLY A 107 -8.35 -7.27 -9.69
C GLY A 107 -7.72 -6.12 -8.90
N GLN A 108 -8.23 -5.86 -7.69
CA GLN A 108 -7.70 -4.81 -6.81
C GLN A 108 -6.25 -5.09 -6.40
N LEU A 109 -5.90 -6.34 -6.07
CA LEU A 109 -4.53 -6.72 -5.71
C LEU A 109 -3.54 -6.54 -6.85
N ARG A 110 -3.93 -6.86 -8.09
CA ARG A 110 -3.09 -6.62 -9.28
C ARG A 110 -2.84 -5.14 -9.49
N TRP A 111 -3.87 -4.30 -9.28
CA TRP A 111 -3.70 -2.86 -9.35
C TRP A 111 -2.80 -2.35 -8.21
N LEU A 112 -2.98 -2.84 -6.97
CA LEU A 112 -2.10 -2.45 -5.87
C LEU A 112 -0.64 -2.82 -6.14
N GLN A 113 -0.39 -3.99 -6.74
CA GLN A 113 0.95 -4.38 -7.17
C GLN A 113 1.54 -3.39 -8.18
N TYR A 114 0.74 -2.94 -9.15
CA TYR A 114 1.14 -1.94 -10.13
C TYR A 114 1.44 -0.58 -9.48
N ASP A 115 0.55 -0.10 -8.61
CA ASP A 115 0.71 1.19 -7.93
C ASP A 115 1.91 1.19 -6.98
N PHE A 116 2.07 0.14 -6.18
CA PHE A 116 3.22 -0.04 -5.30
C PHE A 116 4.51 -0.09 -6.10
N GLY A 117 4.55 -0.88 -7.20
CA GLY A 117 5.70 -0.96 -8.10
C GLY A 117 6.11 0.40 -8.68
N ASN A 118 5.14 1.18 -9.16
CA ASN A 118 5.40 2.53 -9.67
C ASN A 118 5.89 3.49 -8.60
N TYR A 119 5.30 3.42 -7.40
CA TYR A 119 5.71 4.21 -6.26
C TYR A 119 7.17 3.90 -5.86
N VAL A 120 7.51 2.63 -5.61
CA VAL A 120 8.86 2.24 -5.19
C VAL A 120 9.91 2.49 -6.27
N ASN A 121 9.58 2.31 -7.55
CA ASN A 121 10.49 2.65 -8.66
C ASN A 121 10.76 4.16 -8.70
N THR A 122 9.73 4.99 -8.53
CA THR A 122 9.87 6.45 -8.53
C THR A 122 10.66 6.91 -7.31
N LEU A 123 10.38 6.36 -6.13
CA LEU A 123 11.12 6.64 -4.90
C LEU A 123 12.58 6.21 -5.03
N GLY A 124 12.83 4.97 -5.47
CA GLY A 124 14.17 4.42 -5.65
C GLY A 124 15.03 5.25 -6.61
N GLY A 125 14.44 5.81 -7.66
CA GLY A 125 15.12 6.75 -8.56
C GLY A 125 15.52 8.09 -7.92
N LYS A 126 15.08 8.38 -6.69
CA LYS A 126 15.43 9.58 -5.91
C LYS A 126 16.29 9.29 -4.69
N LEU A 127 16.39 8.04 -4.26
CA LEU A 127 17.31 7.64 -3.20
C LEU A 127 18.75 7.70 -3.76
N THR A 128 19.72 8.08 -2.93
CA THR A 128 21.12 7.85 -3.27
C THR A 128 21.46 6.39 -3.01
N ASN A 129 22.20 5.77 -3.92
CA ASN A 129 22.80 4.46 -3.65
C ASN A 129 23.75 4.63 -2.46
N ASP A 130 23.43 3.97 -1.35
CA ASP A 130 24.41 3.64 -0.33
C ASP A 130 25.04 2.28 -0.67
#